data_AF-A0A3C0EWL0-F1
#
_entry.id   AF-A0A3C0EWL0-F1
#
_cell.length_a   1.000
_cell.length_b   1.000
_cell.length_c   1.000
_cell.angle_alpha   90.00
_cell.angle_beta   90.00
_cell.angle_gamma   90.00
#
_symmetry.space_group_name_H-M   'P 1'
#
loop_
_entity.id
_entity.type
_entity.pdbx_description
1 polymer ?
#
loop_
_entity_poly.entity_id
_entity_poly.type
_entity_poly.pdbx_seq_one_letter_code
_entity_poly.pdbx_strand_id
1 'polypeptide(L)'
;FGHLYQDPQAVLERMDELFAAVSQMAGRPTERIRPEWLATDRMIPCPSTVYCASYPLHADLDVGDPTLREENDYNSASPLQYIRNDYFGETANTDIISQRNGAEILWHEWGHLHNLPTLICQEQETNVHLPFTVLADQVLGADIDTALRYSGFQDYDRNDAALDTMFSPNWQVDKRLCLDAWDNEVRYQTRGWARLVEIAGLYGWEAVGKIHEAFYKRGVAFGAPINYGVTDDDFIKTASEALNLNLVPVFDFWGVPASSMMRNNLSGLPSATEFKERLTTYRNLIPNNQEEYEAIINRLIATTGSRGRWENYLANYDPSVMQVMRDKIDRIQLLIGSTDTDGDGITNGTDTDDDN
;
A
#
# COMPACT_ATOMS: atom_id res chain seq x y z
N PHE A 1 -14.77 -35.39 1.07
CA PHE A 1 -13.81 -36.21 1.83
C PHE A 1 -12.50 -35.55 1.50
N GLY A 2 -11.89 -34.84 2.46
CA GLY A 2 -10.77 -33.96 2.15
C GLY A 2 -9.64 -34.73 1.50
N HIS A 3 -9.24 -34.32 0.31
CA HIS A 3 -7.97 -34.72 -0.26
C HIS A 3 -6.88 -34.34 0.75
N LEU A 4 -6.19 -35.36 1.30
CA LEU A 4 -4.98 -35.11 2.06
C LEU A 4 -3.98 -34.49 1.10
N TYR A 5 -3.53 -33.28 1.40
CA TYR A 5 -2.40 -32.68 0.69
C TYR A 5 -1.25 -33.69 0.66
N GLN A 6 -0.57 -33.81 -0.49
CA GLN A 6 0.57 -34.74 -0.60
C GLN A 6 1.68 -34.39 0.40
N ASP A 7 1.81 -33.10 0.73
CA ASP A 7 2.70 -32.57 1.76
C ASP A 7 1.99 -31.48 2.60
N PRO A 8 1.21 -31.86 3.63
CA PRO A 8 0.55 -30.89 4.49
C PRO A 8 1.55 -30.10 5.35
N GLN A 9 2.74 -30.63 5.57
CA GLN A 9 3.77 -29.97 6.37
C GLN A 9 4.33 -28.74 5.63
N ALA A 10 4.65 -28.88 4.34
CA ALA A 10 5.10 -27.76 3.51
C ALA A 10 4.07 -26.62 3.45
N VAL A 11 2.78 -26.94 3.41
CA VAL A 11 1.70 -25.93 3.46
C VAL A 11 1.71 -25.21 4.81
N LEU A 12 1.78 -25.94 5.93
CA LEU A 12 1.79 -25.35 7.26
C LEU A 12 3.02 -24.47 7.49
N GLU A 13 4.21 -24.93 7.09
CA GLU A 13 5.45 -24.16 7.17
C GLU A 13 5.36 -22.87 6.37
N ARG A 14 4.82 -22.94 5.14
CA ARG A 14 4.59 -21.74 4.33
C ARG A 14 3.58 -20.80 4.98
N MET A 15 2.48 -21.30 5.53
CA MET A 15 1.52 -20.46 6.27
C MET A 15 2.17 -19.78 7.48
N ASP A 16 3.09 -20.47 8.17
CA ASP A 16 3.82 -19.88 9.30
C ASP A 16 4.72 -18.72 8.86
N GLU A 17 5.39 -18.83 7.72
CA GLU A 17 6.17 -17.74 7.11
C GLU A 17 5.26 -16.54 6.77
N LEU A 18 4.11 -16.78 6.14
CA LEU A 18 3.14 -15.72 5.77
C LEU A 18 2.65 -14.96 7.02
N PHE A 19 2.23 -15.67 8.06
CA PHE A 19 1.77 -15.05 9.31
C PHE A 19 2.88 -14.32 10.06
N ALA A 20 4.13 -14.81 10.00
CA ALA A 20 5.27 -14.11 10.58
C ALA A 20 5.53 -12.78 9.88
N ALA A 21 5.52 -12.76 8.54
CA ALA A 21 5.70 -11.55 7.76
C ALA A 21 4.59 -10.52 8.03
N VAL A 22 3.33 -10.95 8.07
CA VAL A 22 2.20 -10.08 8.41
C VAL A 22 2.29 -9.56 9.85
N SER A 23 2.67 -10.42 10.81
CA SER A 23 2.84 -9.99 12.22
C SER A 23 3.92 -8.93 12.37
N GLN A 24 5.05 -9.11 11.67
CA GLN A 24 6.13 -8.12 11.64
C GLN A 24 5.64 -6.78 11.07
N MET A 25 5.01 -6.79 9.89
CA MET A 25 4.48 -5.57 9.27
C MET A 25 3.39 -4.93 10.12
N ALA A 26 2.52 -5.70 10.75
CA ALA A 26 1.45 -5.21 11.61
C ALA A 26 1.93 -4.73 13.00
N GLY A 27 3.23 -4.82 13.29
CA GLY A 27 3.81 -4.44 14.58
C GLY A 27 3.25 -5.27 15.74
N ARG A 28 2.96 -6.54 15.48
CA ARG A 28 2.48 -7.52 16.47
C ARG A 28 3.66 -8.35 16.99
N PRO A 29 3.58 -8.90 18.21
CA PRO A 29 4.60 -9.81 18.72
C PRO A 29 4.82 -10.99 17.77
N THR A 30 6.08 -11.26 17.40
CA THR A 30 6.45 -12.39 16.55
C THR A 30 6.42 -13.72 17.30
N GLU A 31 6.63 -13.69 18.62
CA GLU A 31 6.34 -14.83 19.50
C GLU A 31 4.82 -14.96 19.67
N ARG A 32 4.24 -15.98 19.06
CA ARG A 32 2.80 -16.21 19.08
C ARG A 32 2.38 -16.73 20.45
N ILE A 33 1.41 -16.06 21.07
CA ILE A 33 0.80 -16.49 22.33
C ILE A 33 -0.17 -17.67 22.18
N ARG A 34 -0.57 -17.97 20.94
CA ARG A 34 -1.45 -19.08 20.56
C ARG A 34 -1.24 -19.46 19.10
N PRO A 35 -1.59 -20.68 18.68
CA PRO A 35 -1.70 -21.02 17.26
C PRO A 35 -2.72 -20.11 16.57
N GLU A 36 -2.39 -19.67 15.35
CA GLU A 36 -3.30 -18.97 14.46
C GLU A 36 -3.64 -19.87 13.29
N TRP A 37 -4.90 -19.85 12.86
CA TRP A 37 -5.34 -20.63 11.71
C TRP A 37 -6.33 -19.84 10.87
N LEU A 38 -6.16 -19.94 9.55
CA LEU A 38 -7.16 -19.52 8.58
C LEU A 38 -8.22 -20.62 8.50
N ALA A 39 -9.42 -20.32 9.00
CA ALA A 39 -10.58 -21.17 8.82
C ALA A 39 -11.45 -20.56 7.72
N THR A 40 -11.66 -21.29 6.63
CA THR A 40 -12.63 -20.93 5.60
C THR A 40 -13.89 -21.78 5.77
N ASP A 41 -15.06 -21.14 5.81
CA ASP A 41 -16.34 -21.83 5.89
C ASP A 41 -17.10 -21.70 4.56
N ARG A 42 -17.51 -22.87 4.05
CA ARG A 42 -18.14 -23.11 2.76
C ARG A 42 -19.67 -23.09 2.78
N MET A 43 -20.31 -23.07 3.96
CA MET A 43 -21.75 -23.33 4.08
C MET A 43 -22.60 -22.07 4.16
N ILE A 44 -22.01 -20.91 4.45
CA ILE A 44 -22.74 -19.66 4.66
C ILE A 44 -22.20 -18.62 3.67
N PRO A 45 -22.85 -18.43 2.50
CA PRO A 45 -22.46 -17.36 1.60
C PRO A 45 -22.77 -16.01 2.26
N CYS A 46 -21.86 -15.05 2.10
CA CYS A 46 -22.10 -13.67 2.48
C CYS A 46 -22.74 -12.96 1.28
N PRO A 47 -24.04 -12.60 1.33
CA PRO A 47 -24.71 -12.03 0.16
C PRO A 47 -23.99 -10.75 -0.29
N SER A 48 -23.71 -10.63 -1.59
CA SER A 48 -23.15 -9.43 -2.25
C SER A 48 -21.65 -9.16 -2.05
N THR A 49 -20.85 -10.14 -1.60
CA THR A 49 -19.37 -10.03 -1.59
C THR A 49 -18.68 -11.38 -1.84
N VAL A 50 -17.48 -11.33 -2.43
CA VAL A 50 -16.66 -12.51 -2.79
C VAL A 50 -16.05 -13.17 -1.54
N TYR A 51 -15.75 -12.39 -0.51
CA TYR A 51 -15.33 -12.89 0.80
C TYR A 51 -15.85 -11.93 1.89
N CYS A 52 -15.98 -12.39 3.13
CA CYS A 52 -16.37 -11.56 4.26
C CYS A 52 -15.34 -11.60 5.38
N ALA A 53 -14.88 -10.44 5.85
CA ALA A 53 -14.11 -10.26 7.08
C ALA A 53 -14.85 -10.83 8.29
N SER A 54 -14.60 -12.10 8.58
CA SER A 54 -15.34 -12.88 9.58
C SER A 54 -14.47 -14.02 10.09
N TYR A 55 -14.89 -14.62 11.20
CA TYR A 55 -14.24 -15.80 11.75
C TYR A 55 -15.28 -16.88 12.12
N PRO A 56 -15.31 -18.03 11.40
CA PRO A 56 -14.48 -18.37 10.23
C PRO A 56 -14.72 -17.43 9.04
N LEU A 57 -13.75 -17.34 8.13
CA LEU A 57 -13.83 -16.50 6.94
C LEU A 57 -14.74 -17.17 5.91
N HIS A 58 -15.77 -16.45 5.47
CA HIS A 58 -16.72 -16.96 4.50
C HIS A 58 -16.31 -16.57 3.08
N ALA A 59 -16.14 -17.56 2.22
CA ALA A 59 -15.87 -17.38 0.80
C ALA A 59 -17.17 -17.47 0.00
N ASP A 60 -17.29 -16.67 -1.06
CA ASP A 60 -18.34 -16.81 -2.04
C ASP A 60 -18.16 -18.12 -2.79
N LEU A 61 -19.02 -19.07 -2.43
CA LEU A 61 -19.21 -20.27 -3.20
C LEU A 61 -20.51 -20.09 -3.97
N ASP A 62 -20.38 -19.57 -5.18
CA ASP A 62 -21.40 -19.73 -6.21
C ASP A 62 -21.91 -21.18 -6.21
N VAL A 63 -23.22 -21.30 -6.21
CA VAL A 63 -24.01 -22.52 -6.02
C VAL A 63 -23.44 -23.70 -6.83
N GLY A 64 -22.96 -24.76 -6.17
CA GLY A 64 -22.39 -25.93 -6.83
C GLY A 64 -21.98 -27.05 -5.87
N ASP A 65 -21.66 -28.23 -6.40
CA ASP A 65 -21.21 -29.39 -5.60
C ASP A 65 -19.84 -29.12 -4.95
N PRO A 66 -19.74 -29.09 -3.61
CA PRO A 66 -18.50 -28.84 -2.88
C PRO A 66 -17.37 -29.84 -3.19
N THR A 67 -17.70 -31.05 -3.65
CA THR A 67 -16.71 -32.10 -3.94
C THR A 67 -15.86 -31.79 -5.17
N LEU A 68 -16.41 -31.05 -6.14
CA LEU A 68 -15.71 -30.66 -7.38
C LEU A 68 -14.60 -29.61 -7.16
N ARG A 69 -14.62 -28.91 -6.01
CA ARG A 69 -13.60 -27.89 -5.66
C ARG A 69 -12.47 -28.45 -4.78
N GLU A 70 -12.68 -29.57 -4.10
CA GLU A 70 -11.63 -30.28 -3.33
C GLU A 70 -10.64 -31.01 -4.26
N GLU A 71 -11.09 -31.40 -5.46
CA GLU A 71 -10.26 -32.03 -6.50
C GLU A 71 -9.49 -31.02 -7.36
N ASN A 72 -9.82 -29.73 -7.26
CA ASN A 72 -9.34 -28.73 -8.18
C ASN A 72 -8.34 -27.78 -7.54
N ASP A 73 -7.11 -27.95 -7.99
CA ASP A 73 -5.90 -27.20 -7.68
C ASP A 73 -5.96 -25.71 -8.07
N TYR A 74 -7.15 -25.19 -8.41
CA TYR A 74 -7.41 -23.84 -8.93
C TYR A 74 -8.39 -23.04 -8.07
N ASN A 75 -8.86 -23.59 -6.95
CA ASN A 75 -9.68 -22.84 -5.99
C ASN A 75 -8.85 -21.73 -5.32
N SER A 76 -9.33 -20.48 -5.38
CA SER A 76 -8.68 -19.32 -4.75
C SER A 76 -8.65 -19.37 -3.22
N ALA A 77 -9.49 -20.19 -2.60
CA ALA A 77 -9.44 -20.45 -1.16
C ALA A 77 -8.49 -21.61 -0.79
N SER A 78 -7.83 -22.24 -1.77
CA SER A 78 -6.92 -23.36 -1.51
C SER A 78 -5.58 -22.86 -0.97
N PRO A 79 -5.08 -23.35 0.17
CA PRO A 79 -3.77 -22.97 0.69
C PRO A 79 -2.62 -23.49 -0.18
N LEU A 80 -2.86 -24.41 -1.11
CA LEU A 80 -1.85 -24.89 -2.07
C LEU A 80 -1.30 -23.80 -2.98
N GLN A 81 -2.05 -22.71 -3.18
CA GLN A 81 -1.60 -21.62 -4.03
C GLN A 81 -0.32 -20.94 -3.51
N TYR A 82 -0.02 -21.02 -2.20
CA TYR A 82 1.13 -20.35 -1.58
C TYR A 82 2.45 -21.12 -1.67
N ILE A 83 2.40 -22.40 -2.08
CA ILE A 83 3.59 -23.25 -2.26
C ILE A 83 3.94 -23.44 -3.75
N ARG A 84 3.36 -22.63 -4.66
CA ARG A 84 3.64 -22.67 -6.10
C ARG A 84 4.75 -21.69 -6.48
N ASN A 85 5.64 -22.12 -7.38
CA ASN A 85 6.84 -21.37 -7.76
C ASN A 85 6.63 -20.32 -8.87
N ASP A 86 5.48 -20.29 -9.54
CA ASP A 86 5.19 -19.43 -10.69
C ASP A 86 4.08 -18.40 -10.42
N TYR A 87 3.78 -18.14 -9.15
CA TYR A 87 2.68 -17.28 -8.69
C TYR A 87 2.68 -15.86 -9.29
N PHE A 88 3.86 -15.33 -9.61
CA PHE A 88 4.06 -14.02 -10.26
C PHE A 88 4.82 -14.11 -11.58
N GLY A 89 5.12 -15.32 -12.06
CA GLY A 89 5.93 -15.51 -13.27
C GLY A 89 5.19 -15.11 -14.54
N GLU A 90 5.92 -14.69 -15.56
CA GLU A 90 5.35 -14.38 -16.90
C GLU A 90 4.67 -15.60 -17.55
N THR A 91 5.04 -16.81 -17.12
CA THR A 91 4.46 -18.07 -17.60
C THR A 91 3.26 -18.53 -16.77
N ALA A 92 2.79 -17.72 -15.81
CA ALA A 92 1.59 -18.03 -15.05
C ALA A 92 0.39 -18.23 -15.99
N ASN A 93 -0.22 -19.40 -15.93
CA ASN A 93 -1.40 -19.70 -16.72
C ASN A 93 -2.64 -19.01 -16.12
N THR A 94 -3.77 -19.11 -16.82
CA THR A 94 -5.05 -18.52 -16.41
C THR A 94 -5.48 -18.92 -15.01
N ASP A 95 -5.14 -20.13 -14.59
CA ASP A 95 -5.60 -20.67 -13.32
C ASP A 95 -4.77 -20.11 -12.15
N ILE A 96 -3.44 -20.00 -12.33
CA ILE A 96 -2.55 -19.34 -11.36
C ILE A 96 -2.92 -17.87 -11.20
N ILE A 97 -3.24 -17.19 -12.30
CA ILE A 97 -3.73 -15.81 -12.28
C ILE A 97 -5.03 -15.72 -11.48
N SER A 98 -5.98 -16.63 -11.70
CA SER A 98 -7.24 -16.65 -10.96
C SER A 98 -7.03 -16.90 -9.46
N GLN A 99 -6.06 -17.75 -9.09
CA GLN A 99 -5.70 -17.99 -7.70
C GLN A 99 -5.09 -16.76 -7.05
N ARG A 100 -4.09 -16.15 -7.69
CA ARG A 100 -3.47 -14.91 -7.21
C ARG A 100 -4.51 -13.84 -6.94
N ASN A 101 -5.41 -13.62 -7.91
CA ASN A 101 -6.47 -12.62 -7.76
C ASN A 101 -7.42 -12.95 -6.60
N GLY A 102 -7.75 -14.22 -6.37
CA GLY A 102 -8.60 -14.57 -5.24
C GLY A 102 -7.88 -14.59 -3.89
N ALA A 103 -6.56 -14.82 -3.85
CA ALA A 103 -5.77 -14.66 -2.65
C ALA A 103 -5.66 -13.20 -2.24
N GLU A 104 -5.49 -12.28 -3.18
CA GLU A 104 -5.53 -10.84 -2.90
C GLU A 104 -6.81 -10.46 -2.14
N ILE A 105 -7.97 -10.93 -2.62
CA ILE A 105 -9.25 -10.69 -1.94
C ILE A 105 -9.33 -11.39 -0.57
N LEU A 106 -8.85 -12.63 -0.45
CA LEU A 106 -8.82 -13.34 0.84
C LEU A 106 -8.02 -12.55 1.89
N TRP A 107 -6.84 -12.07 1.51
CA TRP A 107 -5.96 -11.32 2.39
C TRP A 107 -6.43 -9.88 2.63
N HIS A 108 -7.20 -9.30 1.70
CA HIS A 108 -7.95 -8.07 1.92
C HIS A 108 -8.92 -8.22 3.10
N GLU A 109 -9.80 -9.23 3.06
CA GLU A 109 -10.75 -9.49 4.14
C GLU A 109 -10.06 -9.83 5.46
N TRP A 110 -8.93 -10.55 5.39
CA TRP A 110 -8.13 -10.83 6.57
C TRP A 110 -7.44 -9.59 7.13
N GLY A 111 -7.11 -8.63 6.26
CA GLY A 111 -6.60 -7.31 6.63
C GLY A 111 -7.55 -6.56 7.56
N HIS A 112 -8.87 -6.67 7.36
CA HIS A 112 -9.84 -6.08 8.30
C HIS A 112 -9.68 -6.65 9.71
N LEU A 113 -9.36 -7.94 9.86
CA LEU A 113 -9.18 -8.58 11.17
C LEU A 113 -7.88 -8.14 11.86
N HIS A 114 -6.88 -7.67 11.11
CA HIS A 114 -5.61 -7.17 11.65
C HIS A 114 -5.76 -5.83 12.38
N ASN A 115 -6.84 -5.10 12.10
CA ASN A 115 -7.12 -3.81 12.74
C ASN A 115 -5.89 -2.88 12.67
N LEU A 116 -5.30 -2.78 11.47
CA LEU A 116 -4.18 -1.87 11.22
C LEU A 116 -4.64 -0.43 11.46
N PRO A 117 -3.77 0.46 11.97
CA PRO A 117 -4.11 1.86 12.11
C PRO A 117 -4.37 2.47 10.73
N THR A 118 -5.52 3.12 10.57
CA THR A 118 -5.91 3.78 9.32
C THR A 118 -6.36 5.21 9.58
N LEU A 119 -6.17 6.05 8.57
CA LEU A 119 -6.59 7.45 8.62
C LEU A 119 -8.09 7.55 8.33
N ILE A 120 -8.56 8.79 8.20
CA ILE A 120 -9.91 9.13 7.73
C ILE A 120 -10.09 8.79 6.24
N CYS A 121 -11.18 9.28 5.62
CA CYS A 121 -11.44 9.12 4.17
C CYS A 121 -11.61 7.66 3.72
N GLN A 122 -12.12 6.81 4.61
CA GLN A 122 -12.38 5.39 4.37
C GLN A 122 -11.13 4.52 4.14
N GLU A 123 -9.98 4.90 4.71
CA GLU A 123 -8.75 4.14 4.54
C GLU A 123 -8.72 2.77 5.26
N GLN A 124 -9.76 2.43 6.03
CA GLN A 124 -10.00 1.05 6.47
C GLN A 124 -10.21 0.09 5.29
N GLU A 125 -10.49 0.59 4.09
CA GLU A 125 -10.57 -0.17 2.83
C GLU A 125 -9.30 -0.04 1.97
N THR A 126 -8.24 0.53 2.54
CA THR A 126 -6.98 0.83 1.85
C THR A 126 -5.85 -0.01 2.44
N ASN A 127 -5.54 0.17 3.73
CA ASN A 127 -4.42 -0.55 4.35
C ASN A 127 -4.68 -2.07 4.48
N VAL A 128 -5.93 -2.50 4.28
CA VAL A 128 -6.31 -3.92 4.23
C VAL A 128 -5.70 -4.69 3.07
N HIS A 129 -5.15 -4.00 2.07
CA HIS A 129 -4.38 -4.61 0.99
C HIS A 129 -2.91 -4.92 1.37
N LEU A 130 -2.37 -4.29 2.43
CA LEU A 130 -0.98 -4.49 2.87
C LEU A 130 -0.62 -5.93 3.24
N PRO A 131 -1.48 -6.74 3.88
CA PRO A 131 -1.18 -8.15 4.17
C PRO A 131 -0.79 -8.92 2.90
N PHE A 132 -1.51 -8.76 1.80
CA PHE A 132 -1.13 -9.40 0.55
C PHE A 132 0.17 -8.81 -0.03
N THR A 133 0.35 -7.50 0.04
CA THR A 133 1.60 -6.88 -0.43
C THR A 133 2.82 -7.43 0.31
N VAL A 134 2.79 -7.49 1.66
CA VAL A 134 3.96 -7.95 2.44
C VAL A 134 4.24 -9.42 2.21
N LEU A 135 3.21 -10.27 2.12
CA LEU A 135 3.44 -11.70 1.91
C LEU A 135 3.95 -11.98 0.49
N ALA A 136 3.49 -11.20 -0.51
CA ALA A 136 3.94 -11.32 -1.88
C ALA A 136 5.44 -11.02 -1.98
N ASP A 137 5.86 -9.92 -1.36
CA ASP A 137 7.26 -9.45 -1.35
C ASP A 137 8.19 -10.31 -0.47
N GLN A 138 7.78 -10.60 0.77
CA GLN A 138 8.67 -11.22 1.76
C GLN A 138 8.70 -12.74 1.71
N VAL A 139 7.67 -13.40 1.18
CA VAL A 139 7.51 -14.86 1.28
C VAL A 139 7.29 -15.53 -0.08
N LEU A 140 6.45 -14.94 -0.93
CA LEU A 140 6.10 -15.53 -2.23
C LEU A 140 7.05 -15.12 -3.37
N GLY A 141 8.07 -14.30 -3.08
CA GLY A 141 9.19 -14.04 -3.97
C GLY A 141 8.94 -13.01 -5.08
N ALA A 142 7.89 -12.19 -4.97
CA ALA A 142 7.78 -10.98 -5.79
C ALA A 142 8.78 -9.92 -5.30
N ASP A 143 9.23 -9.04 -6.18
CA ASP A 143 9.78 -7.76 -5.75
C ASP A 143 8.65 -6.83 -5.28
N ILE A 144 8.98 -5.78 -4.52
CA ILE A 144 8.00 -4.90 -3.88
C ILE A 144 7.06 -4.19 -4.87
N ASP A 145 7.51 -3.90 -6.09
CA ASP A 145 6.71 -3.24 -7.11
C ASP A 145 5.73 -4.25 -7.76
N THR A 146 6.20 -5.47 -8.02
CA THR A 146 5.35 -6.60 -8.44
C THR A 146 4.32 -6.96 -7.34
N ALA A 147 4.72 -6.95 -6.07
CA ALA A 147 3.83 -7.19 -4.95
C ALA A 147 2.74 -6.12 -4.84
N LEU A 148 3.08 -4.84 -5.04
CA LEU A 148 2.11 -3.75 -5.04
C LEU A 148 1.08 -3.90 -6.15
N ARG A 149 1.55 -4.15 -7.38
CA ARG A 149 0.71 -4.34 -8.58
C ARG A 149 -0.42 -5.34 -8.39
N TYR A 150 -0.12 -6.46 -7.72
CA TYR A 150 -1.08 -7.55 -7.53
C TYR A 150 -1.76 -7.54 -6.16
N SER A 151 -1.56 -6.51 -5.34
CA SER A 151 -2.16 -6.39 -4.01
C SER A 151 -3.52 -5.71 -3.97
N GLY A 152 -4.03 -5.27 -5.12
CA GLY A 152 -5.35 -4.66 -5.23
C GLY A 152 -5.91 -4.78 -6.65
N PHE A 153 -7.01 -4.08 -6.89
CA PHE A 153 -7.71 -4.13 -8.18
C PHE A 153 -6.98 -3.39 -9.32
N GLN A 154 -6.11 -2.43 -9.00
CA GLN A 154 -5.35 -1.68 -9.99
C GLN A 154 -3.97 -2.30 -10.15
N ASP A 155 -3.63 -2.66 -11.39
CA ASP A 155 -2.30 -3.18 -11.76
C ASP A 155 -1.27 -2.04 -11.80
N TYR A 156 -1.03 -1.41 -10.66
CA TYR A 156 -0.14 -0.25 -10.51
C TYR A 156 1.05 -0.61 -9.63
N ASP A 157 2.26 -0.41 -10.13
CA ASP A 157 3.46 -0.36 -9.30
C ASP A 157 3.55 1.00 -8.59
N ARG A 158 4.67 1.27 -7.90
CA ARG A 158 4.83 2.56 -7.21
C ARG A 158 4.92 3.74 -8.18
N ASN A 159 5.38 3.54 -9.40
CA ASN A 159 5.46 4.60 -10.42
C ASN A 159 4.06 4.97 -10.93
N ASP A 160 3.21 3.98 -11.15
CA ASP A 160 1.84 4.16 -11.59
C ASP A 160 0.94 4.70 -10.49
N ALA A 161 1.11 4.22 -9.25
CA ALA A 161 0.45 4.78 -8.09
C ALA A 161 0.89 6.23 -7.82
N ALA A 162 2.15 6.58 -8.09
CA ALA A 162 2.65 7.95 -7.99
C ALA A 162 2.04 8.85 -9.06
N LEU A 163 1.95 8.40 -10.31
CA LEU A 163 1.24 9.12 -11.37
C LEU A 163 -0.24 9.30 -10.99
N ASP A 164 -0.92 8.24 -10.57
CA ASP A 164 -2.31 8.31 -10.11
C ASP A 164 -2.48 9.31 -8.96
N THR A 165 -1.58 9.31 -7.97
CA THR A 165 -1.53 10.30 -6.89
C THR A 165 -1.41 11.72 -7.43
N MET A 166 -0.44 11.97 -8.30
CA MET A 166 -0.22 13.29 -8.87
C MET A 166 -1.42 13.77 -9.68
N PHE A 167 -2.06 12.90 -10.47
CA PHE A 167 -3.27 13.21 -11.24
C PHE A 167 -4.53 13.39 -10.38
N SER A 168 -4.45 13.20 -9.07
CA SER A 168 -5.62 13.34 -8.21
C SER A 168 -6.01 14.82 -8.07
N PRO A 169 -7.31 15.17 -8.22
CA PRO A 169 -7.78 16.55 -8.13
C PRO A 169 -7.41 17.24 -6.82
N ASN A 170 -7.50 16.54 -5.68
CA ASN A 170 -7.11 17.14 -4.40
C ASN A 170 -5.60 17.36 -4.31
N TRP A 171 -4.79 16.46 -4.87
CA TRP A 171 -3.34 16.62 -4.92
C TRP A 171 -2.92 17.84 -5.72
N GLN A 172 -3.58 18.08 -6.86
CA GLN A 172 -3.37 19.21 -7.77
C GLN A 172 -3.65 20.58 -7.13
N VAL A 173 -4.39 20.62 -6.02
CA VAL A 173 -4.73 21.87 -5.31
C VAL A 173 -4.28 21.88 -3.85
N ASP A 174 -3.26 21.08 -3.51
CA ASP A 174 -2.66 21.00 -2.17
C ASP A 174 -3.66 20.65 -1.06
N LYS A 175 -4.63 19.80 -1.39
CA LYS A 175 -5.57 19.21 -0.43
C LYS A 175 -5.21 17.75 -0.15
N ARG A 176 -5.63 17.32 1.03
CA ARG A 176 -5.65 15.91 1.44
C ARG A 176 -6.48 15.12 0.44
N LEU A 177 -5.90 14.04 -0.10
CA LEU A 177 -6.65 13.06 -0.90
C LEU A 177 -7.82 12.54 -0.08
N CYS A 178 -9.03 12.56 -0.63
CA CYS A 178 -10.22 12.11 0.06
C CYS A 178 -11.34 11.88 -0.95
N LEU A 179 -12.44 12.62 -0.87
CA LEU A 179 -13.51 12.58 -1.86
C LEU A 179 -13.26 13.66 -2.92
N ASP A 180 -13.42 13.28 -4.19
CA ASP A 180 -13.44 14.20 -5.32
C ASP A 180 -14.78 14.11 -6.09
N ALA A 181 -14.85 14.64 -7.31
CA ALA A 181 -16.07 14.63 -8.13
C ALA A 181 -16.40 13.26 -8.76
N TRP A 182 -15.44 12.33 -8.78
CA TRP A 182 -15.52 11.05 -9.46
C TRP A 182 -15.57 9.88 -8.47
N ASP A 183 -14.79 9.93 -7.39
CA ASP A 183 -14.65 8.82 -6.46
C ASP A 183 -14.14 9.23 -5.06
N ASN A 184 -13.82 8.20 -4.29
CA ASN A 184 -12.94 8.32 -3.14
C ASN A 184 -11.51 8.00 -3.62
N GLU A 185 -10.62 8.99 -3.54
CA GLU A 185 -9.26 8.93 -4.05
C GLU A 185 -8.39 7.92 -3.29
N VAL A 186 -8.76 7.43 -2.09
CA VAL A 186 -7.91 6.49 -1.33
C VAL A 186 -8.53 5.10 -1.14
N ARG A 187 -9.86 5.01 -1.02
CA ARG A 187 -10.55 3.73 -0.83
C ARG A 187 -10.42 2.85 -2.08
N TYR A 188 -9.90 1.63 -1.91
CA TYR A 188 -9.62 0.69 -3.01
C TYR A 188 -8.72 1.26 -4.12
N GLN A 189 -7.98 2.34 -3.85
CA GLN A 189 -7.04 2.95 -4.77
C GLN A 189 -5.62 2.64 -4.32
N THR A 190 -4.77 2.10 -5.19
CA THR A 190 -3.40 1.64 -4.87
C THR A 190 -2.57 2.73 -4.21
N ARG A 191 -2.72 3.99 -4.64
CA ARG A 191 -2.06 5.15 -4.00
C ARG A 191 -2.26 5.24 -2.49
N GLY A 192 -3.38 4.76 -1.97
CA GLY A 192 -3.68 4.86 -0.54
C GLY A 192 -2.77 3.98 0.32
N TRP A 193 -2.44 2.74 -0.10
CA TRP A 193 -1.50 1.88 0.64
C TRP A 193 -0.08 1.95 0.07
N ALA A 194 0.10 2.42 -1.17
CA ALA A 194 1.41 2.64 -1.78
C ALA A 194 2.31 3.54 -0.93
N ARG A 195 1.78 4.47 -0.13
CA ARG A 195 2.60 5.28 0.80
C ARG A 195 3.34 4.45 1.86
N LEU A 196 2.72 3.38 2.36
CA LEU A 196 3.33 2.50 3.36
C LEU A 196 4.28 1.52 2.67
N VAL A 197 3.95 1.13 1.45
CA VAL A 197 4.86 0.35 0.58
C VAL A 197 6.08 1.18 0.16
N GLU A 198 5.95 2.50 -0.01
CA GLU A 198 7.08 3.40 -0.24
C GLU A 198 8.01 3.39 0.98
N ILE A 199 7.47 3.52 2.20
CA ILE A 199 8.25 3.41 3.43
C ILE A 199 8.94 2.04 3.52
N ALA A 200 8.25 0.95 3.18
CA ALA A 200 8.86 -0.37 3.12
C ALA A 200 9.98 -0.46 2.06
N GLY A 201 9.79 0.15 0.89
CA GLY A 201 10.78 0.16 -0.18
C GLY A 201 12.01 1.03 0.10
N LEU A 202 11.88 2.05 0.96
CA LEU A 202 13.00 2.89 1.40
C LEU A 202 13.72 2.31 2.62
N TYR A 203 12.97 1.72 3.56
CA TYR A 203 13.45 1.45 4.92
C TYR A 203 13.18 0.03 5.43
N GLY A 204 12.58 -0.84 4.61
CA GLY A 204 12.20 -2.22 4.95
C GLY A 204 10.83 -2.33 5.63
N TRP A 205 10.21 -3.52 5.55
CA TRP A 205 8.91 -3.79 6.18
C TRP A 205 8.97 -3.72 7.72
N GLU A 206 10.14 -3.91 8.33
CA GLU A 206 10.36 -3.66 9.75
C GLU A 206 10.07 -2.19 10.12
N ALA A 207 10.32 -1.25 9.22
CA ALA A 207 10.02 0.16 9.45
C ALA A 207 8.51 0.38 9.55
N VAL A 208 7.74 -0.17 8.61
CA VAL A 208 6.26 -0.18 8.68
C VAL A 208 5.79 -0.87 9.96
N GLY A 209 6.42 -1.99 10.32
CA GLY A 209 6.20 -2.71 11.58
C GLY A 209 6.36 -1.82 12.82
N LYS A 210 7.44 -1.04 12.92
CA LYS A 210 7.67 -0.11 14.04
C LYS A 210 6.58 0.97 14.15
N ILE A 211 6.13 1.49 13.01
CA ILE A 211 5.02 2.47 12.97
C ILE A 211 3.75 1.84 13.55
N HIS A 212 3.36 0.66 13.04
CA HIS A 212 2.18 -0.05 13.52
C HIS A 212 2.31 -0.51 14.98
N GLU A 213 3.51 -0.89 15.42
CA GLU A 213 3.79 -1.29 16.81
C GLU A 213 3.56 -0.12 17.79
N ALA A 214 3.91 1.10 17.40
CA ALA A 214 3.65 2.29 18.22
C ALA A 214 2.14 2.49 18.47
N PHE A 215 1.30 2.27 17.45
CA PHE A 215 -0.16 2.28 17.60
C PHE A 215 -0.69 1.10 18.40
N TYR A 216 -0.14 -0.10 18.17
CA TYR A 216 -0.48 -1.30 18.93
C TYR A 216 -0.26 -1.12 20.43
N LYS A 217 0.95 -0.70 20.83
CA LYS A 217 1.33 -0.47 22.23
C LYS A 217 0.43 0.58 22.88
N ARG A 218 0.11 1.65 22.14
CA ARG A 218 -0.82 2.69 22.59
C ARG A 218 -2.23 2.13 22.81
N GLY A 219 -2.73 1.31 21.88
CA GLY A 219 -4.03 0.67 22.02
C GLY A 219 -4.10 -0.31 23.20
N VAL A 220 -3.05 -1.11 23.42
CA VAL A 220 -2.93 -1.99 24.59
C VAL A 220 -2.98 -1.19 25.89
N ALA A 221 -2.25 -0.07 25.97
CA ALA A 221 -2.25 0.80 27.14
C ALA A 221 -3.62 1.45 27.41
N PHE A 222 -4.36 1.81 26.36
CA PHE A 222 -5.72 2.36 26.48
C PHE A 222 -6.81 1.30 26.66
N GLY A 223 -6.52 0.02 26.42
CA GLY A 223 -7.51 -1.06 26.47
C GLY A 223 -8.44 -1.12 25.26
N ALA A 224 -8.09 -0.48 24.14
CA ALA A 224 -8.88 -0.49 22.90
C ALA A 224 -7.96 -0.39 21.66
N PRO A 225 -8.26 -1.09 20.55
CA PRO A 225 -7.47 -1.00 19.33
C PRO A 225 -7.56 0.41 18.72
N ILE A 226 -6.45 0.90 18.17
CA ILE A 226 -6.39 2.13 17.38
C ILE A 226 -6.28 1.71 15.92
N ASN A 227 -7.41 1.65 15.24
CA ASN A 227 -7.55 0.97 13.94
C ASN A 227 -8.27 1.79 12.87
N TYR A 228 -8.91 2.91 13.21
CA TYR A 228 -9.54 3.80 12.23
C TYR A 228 -9.67 5.23 12.75
N GLY A 229 -9.65 6.20 11.82
CA GLY A 229 -9.89 7.60 12.12
C GLY A 229 -8.74 8.27 12.86
N VAL A 230 -7.53 7.72 12.75
CA VAL A 230 -6.32 8.40 13.21
C VAL A 230 -6.19 9.69 12.40
N THR A 231 -6.00 10.82 13.07
CA THR A 231 -5.80 12.08 12.37
C THR A 231 -4.47 12.05 11.60
N ASP A 232 -4.43 12.69 10.43
CA ASP A 232 -3.22 12.75 9.60
C ASP A 232 -1.97 13.16 10.42
N ASP A 233 -2.07 14.22 11.22
CA ASP A 233 -0.96 14.69 12.07
C ASP A 233 -0.52 13.67 13.14
N ASP A 234 -1.44 12.97 13.80
CA ASP A 234 -1.10 11.93 14.80
C ASP A 234 -0.38 10.75 14.11
N PHE A 235 -0.83 10.35 12.92
CA PHE A 235 -0.16 9.30 12.17
C PHE A 235 1.23 9.70 11.73
N ILE A 236 1.38 10.89 11.12
CA ILE A 236 2.67 11.40 10.64
C ILE A 236 3.65 11.56 11.81
N LYS A 237 3.20 12.12 12.94
CA LYS A 237 4.01 12.23 14.16
C LYS A 237 4.44 10.87 14.68
N THR A 238 3.50 9.96 14.85
CA THR A 238 3.77 8.62 15.39
C THR A 238 4.74 7.85 14.50
N ALA A 239 4.54 7.92 13.18
CA ALA A 239 5.41 7.27 12.23
C ALA A 239 6.82 7.87 12.25
N SER A 240 6.92 9.20 12.27
CA SER A 240 8.20 9.91 12.27
C SER A 240 8.99 9.65 13.56
N GLU A 241 8.32 9.65 14.71
CA GLU A 241 8.94 9.35 16.00
C GLU A 241 9.35 7.87 16.11
N ALA A 242 8.53 6.93 15.60
CA ALA A 242 8.85 5.51 15.62
C ALA A 242 10.11 5.17 14.80
N LEU A 243 10.36 5.93 13.73
CA LEU A 243 11.54 5.74 12.88
C LEU A 243 12.68 6.72 13.17
N ASN A 244 12.47 7.69 14.08
CA ASN A 244 13.39 8.80 14.29
C ASN A 244 13.78 9.50 12.97
N LEU A 245 12.78 9.77 12.14
CA LEU A 245 12.93 10.29 10.79
C LEU A 245 11.77 11.22 10.45
N ASN A 246 12.04 12.37 9.84
CA ASN A 246 11.01 13.29 9.37
C ASN A 246 10.34 12.74 8.10
N LEU A 247 9.20 12.07 8.26
CA LEU A 247 8.43 11.48 7.15
C LEU A 247 7.44 12.46 6.51
N VAL A 248 7.38 13.72 6.94
CA VAL A 248 6.49 14.73 6.35
C VAL A 248 6.55 14.75 4.82
N PRO A 249 7.74 14.74 4.17
CA PRO A 249 7.82 14.79 2.72
C PRO A 249 7.20 13.56 2.03
N VAL A 250 7.34 12.38 2.64
CA VAL A 250 6.73 11.14 2.13
C VAL A 250 5.21 11.24 2.16
N PHE A 251 4.64 11.63 3.31
CA PHE A 251 3.19 11.77 3.44
C PHE A 251 2.62 12.92 2.59
N ASP A 252 3.32 14.06 2.48
CA ASP A 252 2.90 15.18 1.63
C ASP A 252 2.82 14.76 0.15
N PHE A 253 3.83 14.03 -0.36
CA PHE A 253 3.78 13.48 -1.71
C PHE A 253 2.60 12.55 -1.92
N TRP A 254 2.40 11.59 -1.01
CA TRP A 254 1.30 10.62 -1.08
C TRP A 254 -0.06 11.20 -0.65
N GLY A 255 -0.20 12.53 -0.63
CA GLY A 255 -1.49 13.20 -0.53
C GLY A 255 -2.07 13.27 0.88
N VAL A 256 -1.24 13.08 1.91
CA VAL A 256 -1.55 13.21 3.33
C VAL A 256 -0.71 14.35 3.94
N PRO A 257 -0.99 15.63 3.59
CA PRO A 257 -0.13 16.73 4.03
C PRO A 257 -0.24 16.98 5.53
N ALA A 258 0.91 17.08 6.20
CA ALA A 258 0.98 17.51 7.60
C ALA A 258 0.56 18.98 7.76
N SER A 259 -0.07 19.31 8.90
CA SER A 259 -0.35 20.70 9.25
C SER A 259 0.94 21.50 9.46
N SER A 260 0.89 22.82 9.31
CA SER A 260 2.07 23.69 9.53
C SER A 260 2.67 23.52 10.93
N MET A 261 1.83 23.30 11.94
CA MET A 261 2.30 23.01 13.31
C MET A 261 3.08 21.70 13.35
N MET A 262 2.56 20.65 12.70
CA MET A 262 3.22 19.35 12.70
C MET A 262 4.54 19.37 11.94
N ARG A 263 4.62 20.09 10.81
CA ARG A 263 5.89 20.29 10.09
C ARG A 263 6.96 20.93 10.97
N ASN A 264 6.59 21.95 11.75
CA ASN A 264 7.50 22.61 12.68
C ASN A 264 7.91 21.70 13.85
N ASN A 265 6.99 20.86 14.33
CA ASN A 265 7.30 19.93 15.43
C ASN A 265 8.30 18.84 15.02
N LEU A 266 8.27 18.41 13.75
CA LEU A 266 9.10 17.33 13.24
C LEU A 266 10.36 17.81 12.53
N SER A 267 10.58 19.12 12.40
CA SER A 267 11.73 19.69 11.69
C SER A 267 13.09 19.37 12.31
N GLY A 268 13.10 19.03 13.61
CA GLY A 268 14.31 18.60 14.32
C GLY A 268 14.70 17.13 14.09
N LEU A 269 13.86 16.32 13.44
CA LEU A 269 14.21 14.94 13.09
C LEU A 269 15.06 14.90 11.82
N PRO A 270 15.95 13.89 11.67
CA PRO A 270 16.67 13.65 10.42
C PRO A 270 15.75 13.60 9.21
N SER A 271 16.16 14.14 8.08
CA SER A 271 15.35 14.14 6.85
C SER A 271 15.32 12.76 6.18
N ALA A 272 14.20 12.39 5.56
CA ALA A 272 14.05 11.19 4.73
C ALA A 272 14.80 11.30 3.39
N THR A 273 16.14 11.34 3.43
CA THR A 273 17.00 11.65 2.27
C THR A 273 16.87 10.65 1.12
N GLU A 274 16.60 9.38 1.43
CA GLU A 274 16.40 8.30 0.46
C GLU A 274 15.19 8.57 -0.44
N PHE A 275 14.21 9.34 0.05
CA PHE A 275 13.03 9.69 -0.75
C PHE A 275 13.33 10.71 -1.86
N LYS A 276 14.47 11.42 -1.83
CA LYS A 276 14.85 12.35 -2.90
C LYS A 276 15.02 11.66 -4.25
N GLU A 277 15.68 10.51 -4.26
CA GLU A 277 15.89 9.73 -5.47
C GLU A 277 14.55 9.26 -6.03
N ARG A 278 13.65 8.76 -5.15
CA ARG A 278 12.29 8.38 -5.54
C ARG A 278 11.51 9.54 -6.14
N LEU A 279 11.53 10.72 -5.51
CA LEU A 279 10.88 11.92 -6.05
C LEU A 279 11.46 12.32 -7.42
N THR A 280 12.76 12.13 -7.63
CA THR A 280 13.41 12.40 -8.92
C THR A 280 12.90 11.43 -9.98
N THR A 281 12.76 10.14 -9.65
CA THR A 281 12.10 9.16 -10.52
C THR A 281 10.69 9.61 -10.87
N TYR A 282 9.86 9.97 -9.89
CA TYR A 282 8.48 10.41 -10.14
C TYR A 282 8.40 11.67 -10.98
N ARG A 283 9.31 12.62 -10.76
CA ARG A 283 9.40 13.83 -11.58
C ARG A 283 9.67 13.53 -13.06
N ASN A 284 10.50 12.52 -13.32
CA ASN A 284 10.86 12.09 -14.67
C ASN A 284 9.75 11.29 -15.35
N LEU A 285 8.76 10.77 -14.61
CA LEU A 285 7.58 10.11 -15.17
C LEU A 285 6.54 11.10 -15.71
N ILE A 286 6.55 12.35 -15.24
CA ILE A 286 5.56 13.35 -15.65
C ILE A 286 5.75 13.61 -17.16
N PRO A 287 4.69 13.51 -17.97
CA PRO A 287 4.77 13.67 -19.43
C PRO A 287 5.20 15.09 -19.83
N ASN A 288 5.97 15.18 -20.91
CA ASN A 288 6.49 16.45 -21.43
C ASN A 288 5.63 17.05 -22.53
N ASN A 289 4.74 16.24 -23.11
CA ASN A 289 3.89 16.61 -24.22
C ASN A 289 2.57 15.83 -24.18
N GLN A 290 1.65 16.20 -25.07
CA GLN A 290 0.31 15.62 -25.12
C GLN A 290 0.33 14.12 -25.49
N GLU A 291 1.24 13.69 -26.37
CA GLU A 291 1.33 12.28 -26.77
C GLU A 291 1.72 11.37 -25.59
N GLU A 292 2.75 11.75 -24.83
CA GLU A 292 3.15 11.06 -23.61
C GLU A 292 2.03 11.07 -22.56
N TYR A 293 1.33 12.19 -22.41
CA TYR A 293 0.20 12.33 -21.49
C TYR A 293 -0.94 11.37 -21.84
N GLU A 294 -1.34 11.32 -23.10
CA GLU A 294 -2.39 10.42 -23.58
C GLU A 294 -1.97 8.95 -23.42
N ALA A 295 -0.71 8.61 -23.70
CA ALA A 295 -0.18 7.27 -23.51
C ALA A 295 -0.22 6.84 -22.03
N ILE A 296 0.18 7.72 -21.11
CA ILE A 296 0.13 7.46 -19.66
C ILE A 296 -1.32 7.24 -19.21
N ILE A 297 -2.25 8.12 -19.59
CA ILE A 297 -3.65 7.98 -19.14
C ILE A 297 -4.29 6.73 -19.72
N ASN A 298 -4.04 6.41 -21.00
CA ASN A 298 -4.56 5.18 -21.61
C ASN A 298 -4.02 3.92 -20.92
N ARG A 299 -2.79 3.97 -20.40
CA ARG A 299 -2.23 2.89 -19.60
C ARG A 299 -2.91 2.77 -18.24
N LEU A 300 -3.07 3.88 -17.51
CA LEU A 300 -3.69 3.88 -16.18
C LEU A 300 -5.19 3.53 -16.23
N ILE A 301 -5.94 4.04 -17.21
CA ILE A 301 -7.38 3.73 -17.35
C ILE A 301 -7.66 2.25 -17.67
N ALA A 302 -6.68 1.48 -18.14
CA ALA A 302 -6.86 0.07 -18.49
C ALA A 302 -7.18 -0.82 -17.29
N THR A 303 -6.73 -0.43 -16.09
CA THR A 303 -6.84 -1.25 -14.87
C THR A 303 -7.45 -0.49 -13.69
N THR A 304 -7.90 0.74 -13.90
CA THR A 304 -8.58 1.54 -12.86
C THR A 304 -10.00 1.04 -12.55
N GLY A 305 -10.39 1.13 -11.27
CA GLY A 305 -11.79 1.00 -10.84
C GLY A 305 -12.63 2.26 -11.07
N SER A 306 -11.99 3.40 -11.36
CA SER A 306 -12.64 4.70 -11.55
C SER A 306 -12.20 5.32 -12.87
N ARG A 307 -12.98 5.11 -13.92
CA ARG A 307 -12.65 5.54 -15.30
C ARG A 307 -12.95 7.01 -15.56
N GLY A 308 -13.98 7.56 -14.91
CA GLY A 308 -14.50 8.90 -15.21
C GLY A 308 -13.46 10.02 -15.07
N ARG A 309 -12.56 9.94 -14.08
CA ARG A 309 -11.46 10.90 -13.93
C ARG A 309 -10.52 10.89 -15.14
N TRP A 310 -10.12 9.70 -15.57
CA TRP A 310 -9.20 9.52 -16.69
C TRP A 310 -9.82 9.93 -18.04
N GLU A 311 -11.08 9.58 -18.26
CA GLU A 311 -11.83 10.01 -19.45
C GLU A 311 -11.95 11.54 -19.51
N ASN A 312 -12.15 12.19 -18.36
CA ASN A 312 -12.14 13.65 -18.27
C ASN A 312 -10.77 14.24 -18.61
N TYR A 313 -9.68 13.65 -18.12
CA TYR A 313 -8.32 14.10 -18.44
C TYR A 313 -7.98 13.92 -19.94
N LEU A 314 -8.44 12.85 -20.59
CA LEU A 314 -8.28 12.68 -22.04
C LEU A 314 -9.09 13.72 -22.83
N ALA A 315 -10.32 13.99 -22.41
CA ALA A 315 -11.19 14.95 -23.10
C ALA A 315 -10.77 16.41 -22.91
N ASN A 316 -10.05 16.72 -21.82
CA ASN A 316 -9.70 18.07 -21.41
C ASN A 316 -8.21 18.17 -21.10
N TYR A 317 -7.36 17.87 -22.08
CA TYR A 317 -5.91 18.06 -21.94
C TYR A 317 -5.59 19.50 -21.53
N ASP A 318 -4.89 19.66 -20.41
CA ASP A 318 -4.37 20.93 -19.92
C ASP A 318 -2.91 20.75 -19.48
N PRO A 319 -1.94 21.37 -20.17
CA PRO A 319 -0.52 21.27 -19.81
C PRO A 319 -0.22 21.87 -18.42
N SER A 320 -1.10 22.72 -17.87
CA SER A 320 -0.93 23.30 -16.52
C SER A 320 -0.92 22.23 -15.42
N VAL A 321 -1.64 21.12 -15.63
CA VAL A 321 -1.69 19.98 -14.71
C VAL A 321 -0.27 19.41 -14.52
N MET A 322 0.51 19.30 -15.60
CA MET A 322 1.87 18.75 -15.51
C MET A 322 2.84 19.72 -14.86
N GLN A 323 2.62 21.02 -15.05
CA GLN A 323 3.41 22.04 -14.37
C GLN A 323 3.19 21.98 -12.85
N VAL A 324 1.93 21.86 -12.40
CA VAL A 324 1.61 21.68 -10.97
C VAL A 324 2.30 20.45 -10.38
N MET A 325 2.35 19.33 -11.14
CA MET A 325 3.07 18.13 -10.70
C MET A 325 4.55 18.39 -10.46
N ARG A 326 5.21 19.05 -11.42
CA ARG A 326 6.65 19.38 -11.32
C ARG A 326 6.91 20.32 -10.16
N ASP A 327 6.15 21.41 -10.07
CA ASP A 327 6.32 22.42 -9.02
C ASP A 327 6.12 21.84 -7.62
N LYS A 328 5.15 20.96 -7.45
CA LYS A 328 4.89 20.31 -6.15
C LYS A 328 5.97 19.29 -5.80
N ILE A 329 6.45 18.48 -6.73
CA ILE A 329 7.60 17.60 -6.47
C ILE A 329 8.82 18.43 -6.07
N ASP A 330 9.14 19.48 -6.84
CA ASP A 330 10.29 20.35 -6.57
C ASP A 330 10.19 20.97 -5.17
N ARG A 331 9.00 21.43 -4.79
CA ARG A 331 8.72 21.95 -3.45
C ARG A 331 8.89 20.89 -2.35
N ILE A 332 8.46 19.65 -2.57
CA ILE A 332 8.62 18.57 -1.58
C ILE A 332 10.09 18.17 -1.46
N GLN A 333 10.85 18.14 -2.57
CA GLN A 333 12.28 17.88 -2.54
C GLN A 333 13.04 18.91 -1.70
N LEU A 334 12.64 20.18 -1.74
CA LEU A 334 13.19 21.25 -0.90
C LEU A 334 12.92 21.04 0.60
N LEU A 335 11.86 20.30 0.97
CA LEU A 335 11.59 19.96 2.38
C LEU A 335 12.51 18.86 2.91
N ILE A 336 13.06 18.02 2.03
CA ILE A 336 14.05 17.01 2.41
C ILE A 336 15.39 17.72 2.37
N GLY A 337 15.92 18.10 3.53
CA GLY A 337 17.02 19.08 3.65
C GLY A 337 18.09 18.95 2.58
N SER A 338 18.43 20.05 1.91
CA SER A 338 19.77 20.26 1.42
C SER A 338 20.70 20.18 2.64
N THR A 339 21.72 19.32 2.57
CA THR A 339 22.78 19.30 3.57
C THR A 339 23.29 20.73 3.76
N ASP A 340 23.46 21.15 5.00
CA ASP A 340 24.28 22.31 5.40
C ASP A 340 25.53 21.65 5.99
N THR A 341 26.56 21.53 5.16
CA THR A 341 27.70 20.64 5.45
C THR A 341 28.69 21.29 6.41
N ASP A 342 28.73 22.62 6.43
CA ASP A 342 29.64 23.43 7.22
C ASP A 342 28.98 24.08 8.45
N GLY A 343 27.65 24.03 8.54
CA GLY A 343 26.86 24.41 9.70
C GLY A 343 26.65 25.92 9.84
N ASP A 344 26.70 26.65 8.73
CA ASP A 344 26.59 28.11 8.68
C ASP A 344 25.11 28.61 8.65
N GLY A 345 24.17 27.68 8.49
CA GLY A 345 22.73 27.96 8.42
C GLY A 345 22.22 28.27 7.01
N ILE A 346 23.07 28.12 5.98
CA ILE A 346 22.74 28.17 4.57
C ILE A 346 22.82 26.75 4.03
N THR A 347 21.86 26.37 3.18
CA THR A 347 21.86 25.01 2.66
C THR A 347 22.79 24.90 1.45
N ASN A 348 23.50 23.78 1.24
CA ASN A 348 24.49 23.60 0.15
C ASN A 348 23.99 23.98 -1.27
N GLY A 349 22.67 23.90 -1.54
CA GLY A 349 22.11 24.27 -2.84
C GLY A 349 21.92 25.78 -3.05
N THR A 350 22.01 26.55 -1.97
CA THR A 350 21.94 28.01 -1.89
C THR A 350 23.25 28.64 -1.42
N ASP A 351 24.15 27.81 -0.93
CA ASP A 351 25.49 28.15 -0.52
C ASP A 351 26.35 28.38 -1.77
N THR A 352 26.96 29.56 -1.87
CA THR A 352 27.86 29.93 -2.96
C THR A 352 29.32 29.78 -2.56
N ASP A 353 29.56 29.24 -1.36
CA ASP A 353 30.76 29.38 -0.59
C ASP A 353 31.31 27.95 -0.38
N ASP A 354 31.63 27.24 -1.47
CA ASP A 354 32.34 25.95 -1.42
C ASP A 354 33.76 26.15 -0.81
N ASP A 355 33.88 26.28 0.51
CA ASP A 355 35.14 26.42 1.23
C ASP A 355 35.32 25.30 2.29
N ASN A 356 35.73 24.12 1.79
CA ASN A 356 36.44 22.99 2.44
C ASN A 356 36.07 22.55 3.88
#